data_AF-A0A821GVT2-F1
#
_entry.id   AF-A0A821GVT2-F1
#
_cell.length_a   1.000
_cell.length_b   1.000
_cell.length_c   1.000
_cell.angle_alpha   90.00
_cell.angle_beta   90.00
_cell.angle_gamma   90.00
#
_symmetry.space_group_name_H-M   'P 1'
#
loop_
_entity.id
_entity.type
_entity.pdbx_description
1 polymer ?
#
loop_
_entity_poly.entity_id
_entity_poly.type
_entity_poly.pdbx_seq_one_letter_code
_entity_poly.pdbx_strand_id
1 'polypeptide(L)'
;LWLALARLETYENARRVLNKAREHIPTDRQIWIMAAKLEEANGNNTMVDRLIERALASLRANMVEINREHWFKDAIDCEKAGSVHTCQVLIRNIIGIDIDEEDQLETWIEDAQSCQTENAYECARAIYTHTRKLHPTKKQIWLDAADFERKHGTREQLEELLSTAVISCPKAEVLWLMLAKSKWLAGNVPLARETLSAGFQANPNSEEIWLAAVKLESENNEYKKALSLLKKAR
;
A
#
# COMPACT_ATOMS: atom_id res chain seq x y z
N LEU A 1 23.23 22.07 10.53
CA LEU A 1 24.67 21.90 10.18
C LEU A 1 25.05 20.43 10.01
N TRP A 2 24.83 19.56 11.01
CA TRP A 2 25.09 18.11 10.91
C TRP A 2 24.47 17.43 9.70
N LEU A 3 23.18 17.68 9.43
CA LEU A 3 22.47 17.10 8.28
C LEU A 3 23.04 17.56 6.93
N ALA A 4 23.49 18.82 6.84
CA ALA A 4 24.09 19.36 5.63
C ALA A 4 25.50 18.77 5.40
N LEU A 5 26.27 18.60 6.48
CA LEU A 5 27.58 17.95 6.43
C LEU A 5 27.46 16.50 5.95
N ALA A 6 26.52 15.74 6.52
CA ALA A 6 26.30 14.33 6.13
C ALA A 6 25.90 14.16 4.65
N ARG A 7 25.18 15.13 4.06
CA ARG A 7 24.80 15.10 2.64
C ARG A 7 25.98 15.36 1.68
N LEU A 8 27.06 15.99 2.16
CA LEU A 8 28.22 16.36 1.35
C LEU A 8 29.38 15.37 1.47
N GLU A 9 29.31 14.43 2.41
CA GLU A 9 30.37 13.47 2.69
C GLU A 9 30.14 12.10 2.01
N THR A 10 31.21 11.30 1.96
CA THR A 10 31.12 9.90 1.54
C THR A 10 30.33 9.09 2.57
N TYR A 11 29.72 7.98 2.14
CA TYR A 11 28.89 7.11 2.98
C TYR A 11 29.50 6.79 4.36
N GLU A 12 30.77 6.37 4.41
CA GLU A 12 31.43 6.03 5.68
C GLU A 12 31.56 7.22 6.63
N ASN A 13 31.90 8.39 6.09
CA ASN A 13 32.08 9.61 6.87
C ASN A 13 30.72 10.19 7.29
N ALA A 14 29.76 10.23 6.38
CA ALA A 14 28.37 10.60 6.66
C ALA A 14 27.77 9.75 7.78
N ARG A 15 28.03 8.44 7.81
CA ARG A 15 27.60 7.55 8.90
C ARG A 15 28.25 7.90 10.24
N ARG A 16 29.55 8.22 10.26
CA ARG A 16 30.25 8.69 11.48
C ARG A 16 29.70 10.03 11.96
N VAL A 17 29.47 10.96 11.05
CA VAL A 17 28.90 12.27 11.32
C VAL A 17 27.50 12.15 11.93
N LEU A 18 26.65 11.29 11.37
CA LEU A 18 25.30 11.04 11.89
C LEU A 18 25.29 10.26 13.21
N ASN A 19 26.29 9.40 13.47
CA ASN A 19 26.46 8.79 14.80
C ASN A 19 26.80 9.86 15.85
N LYS A 20 27.79 10.73 15.58
CA LYS A 20 28.14 11.84 16.47
C LYS A 20 26.97 12.80 16.69
N ALA A 21 26.23 13.10 15.64
CA ALA A 21 25.05 13.96 15.73
C ALA A 21 23.99 13.38 16.67
N ARG A 22 23.78 12.04 16.67
CA ARG A 22 22.85 11.35 17.58
C ARG A 22 23.33 11.37 19.03
N GLU A 23 24.63 11.31 19.28
CA GLU A 23 25.18 11.42 20.63
C GLU A 23 24.99 12.83 21.20
N HIS A 24 25.16 13.87 20.36
CA HIS A 24 25.02 15.26 20.78
C HIS A 24 23.56 15.74 20.84
N ILE A 25 22.69 15.26 19.96
CA ILE A 25 21.30 15.69 19.84
C ILE A 25 20.41 14.43 19.70
N PRO A 26 20.19 13.68 20.79
CA PRO A 26 19.46 12.42 20.74
C PRO A 26 17.93 12.59 20.64
N THR A 27 17.44 13.83 20.77
CA THR A 27 16.02 14.20 20.69
C THR A 27 15.55 14.56 19.28
N ASP A 28 16.48 14.71 18.32
CA ASP A 28 16.13 15.12 16.96
C ASP A 28 15.87 13.91 16.05
N ARG A 29 14.61 13.75 15.64
CA ARG A 29 14.17 12.70 14.70
C ARG A 29 14.75 12.86 13.30
N GLN A 30 15.06 14.08 12.85
CA GLN A 30 15.56 14.33 11.49
C GLN A 30 16.92 13.67 11.26
N ILE A 31 17.73 13.52 12.31
CA ILE A 31 19.03 12.84 12.25
C ILE A 31 18.85 11.35 11.96
N TRP A 32 17.84 10.74 12.58
CA TRP A 32 17.50 9.33 12.35
C TRP A 32 16.95 9.10 10.95
N ILE A 33 16.05 9.97 10.49
CA ILE A 33 15.48 9.91 9.15
C ILE A 33 16.57 10.10 8.10
N MET A 34 17.50 11.05 8.30
CA MET A 34 18.64 11.23 7.41
C MET A 34 19.55 10.01 7.36
N ALA A 35 19.81 9.38 8.52
CA ALA A 35 20.57 8.13 8.57
C ALA A 35 19.87 7.00 7.81
N ALA A 36 18.54 6.91 7.94
CA ALA A 36 17.75 5.93 7.21
C ALA A 36 17.82 6.18 5.68
N LYS A 37 17.69 7.44 5.24
CA LYS A 37 17.82 7.82 3.81
C LYS A 37 19.21 7.52 3.25
N LEU A 38 20.25 7.73 4.06
CA LEU A 38 21.62 7.40 3.68
C LEU A 38 21.78 5.88 3.47
N GLU A 39 21.29 5.06 4.40
CA GLU A 39 21.37 3.60 4.27
C GLU A 39 20.56 3.09 3.07
N GLU A 40 19.39 3.67 2.80
CA GLU A 40 18.60 3.35 1.60
C GLU A 40 19.35 3.69 0.31
N ALA A 41 19.97 4.89 0.23
CA ALA A 41 20.75 5.30 -0.94
C ALA A 41 21.94 4.36 -1.22
N ASN A 42 22.41 3.64 -0.19
CA ASN A 42 23.48 2.66 -0.27
C ASN A 42 22.98 1.20 -0.40
N GLY A 43 21.67 0.97 -0.50
CA GLY A 43 21.05 -0.34 -0.70
C GLY A 43 20.87 -1.18 0.58
N ASN A 44 21.08 -0.60 1.77
CA ASN A 44 21.01 -1.29 3.06
C ASN A 44 19.59 -1.24 3.66
N ASN A 45 18.60 -1.78 2.94
CA ASN A 45 17.19 -1.72 3.33
C ASN A 45 16.88 -2.35 4.70
N THR A 46 17.61 -3.41 5.08
CA THR A 46 17.44 -4.05 6.40
C THR A 46 17.93 -3.18 7.55
N MET A 47 18.90 -2.30 7.28
CA MET A 47 19.41 -1.35 8.26
C MET A 47 18.42 -0.21 8.46
N VAL A 48 17.70 0.20 7.43
CA VAL A 48 16.63 1.21 7.49
C VAL A 48 15.57 0.80 8.53
N ASP A 49 15.06 -0.43 8.45
CA ASP A 49 14.10 -0.98 9.42
C ASP A 49 14.60 -0.81 10.86
N ARG A 50 15.82 -1.29 11.12
CA ARG A 50 16.44 -1.23 12.46
C ARG A 50 16.71 0.19 12.93
N LEU A 51 17.06 1.11 12.03
CA LEU A 51 17.33 2.51 12.37
C LEU A 51 16.06 3.22 12.81
N ILE A 52 14.94 3.01 12.11
CA ILE A 52 13.67 3.64 12.47
C ILE A 52 13.13 3.08 13.80
N GLU A 53 13.21 1.77 14.04
CA GLU A 53 12.85 1.17 15.32
C GLU A 53 13.69 1.75 16.49
N ARG A 54 15.01 1.87 16.28
CA ARG A 54 15.91 2.50 17.26
C ARG A 54 15.62 3.98 17.46
N ALA A 55 15.23 4.69 16.40
CA ALA A 55 14.85 6.09 16.48
C ALA A 55 13.66 6.26 17.43
N LEU A 56 12.60 5.48 17.24
CA LEU A 56 11.41 5.54 18.09
C LEU A 56 11.71 5.12 19.54
N ALA A 57 12.52 4.08 19.74
CA ALA A 57 12.95 3.67 21.08
C ALA A 57 13.79 4.76 21.78
N SER A 58 14.73 5.38 21.06
CA SER A 58 15.58 6.46 21.59
C SER A 58 14.76 7.71 21.91
N LEU A 59 13.81 8.08 21.05
CA LEU A 59 12.96 9.26 21.27
C LEU A 59 12.01 9.05 22.46
N ARG A 60 11.43 7.86 22.60
CA ARG A 60 10.64 7.47 23.78
C ARG A 60 11.47 7.49 25.06
N ALA A 61 12.71 6.98 25.02
CA ALA A 61 13.62 6.99 26.16
C ALA A 61 13.99 8.42 26.60
N ASN A 62 14.05 9.36 25.65
CA ASN A 62 14.28 10.78 25.91
C ASN A 62 12.99 11.56 26.20
N MET A 63 11.86 10.88 26.44
CA MET A 63 10.55 11.48 26.73
C MET A 63 10.05 12.44 25.63
N VAL A 64 10.45 12.23 24.39
CA VAL A 64 9.93 12.99 23.25
C VAL A 64 8.62 12.36 22.80
N GLU A 65 7.55 13.15 22.79
CA GLU A 65 6.24 12.74 22.29
C GLU A 65 6.30 12.46 20.79
N ILE A 66 5.83 11.28 20.38
CA ILE A 66 5.82 10.86 18.99
C ILE A 66 4.53 11.37 18.35
N ASN A 67 4.56 12.61 17.86
CA ASN A 67 3.42 13.16 17.13
C ASN A 67 3.33 12.56 15.72
N ARG A 68 2.27 11.80 15.48
CA ARG A 68 1.94 11.14 14.22
C ARG A 68 2.01 12.06 13.00
N GLU A 69 1.38 13.23 13.03
CA GLU A 69 1.31 14.16 11.90
C GLU A 69 2.70 14.60 11.42
N HIS A 70 3.58 14.88 12.37
CA HIS A 70 4.96 15.28 12.06
C HIS A 70 5.72 14.16 11.34
N TRP A 71 5.55 12.93 11.78
CA TRP A 71 6.19 11.78 11.16
C TRP A 71 5.60 11.42 9.79
N PHE A 72 4.29 11.61 9.61
CA PHE A 72 3.65 11.49 8.29
C PHE A 72 4.18 12.54 7.31
N LYS A 73 4.35 13.78 7.76
CA LYS A 73 4.99 14.82 6.95
C LYS A 73 6.42 14.46 6.57
N ASP A 74 7.19 13.95 7.53
CA ASP A 74 8.56 13.50 7.27
C ASP A 74 8.60 12.31 6.27
N ALA A 75 7.62 11.39 6.33
CA ALA A 75 7.50 10.29 5.37
C ALA A 75 7.18 10.80 3.95
N ILE A 76 6.27 11.76 3.81
CA ILE A 76 5.94 12.43 2.54
C ILE A 76 7.18 13.13 1.97
N ASP A 77 7.95 13.82 2.81
CA ASP A 77 9.20 14.48 2.39
C ASP A 77 10.30 13.47 2.00
N CYS A 78 10.29 12.27 2.58
CA CYS A 78 11.16 11.16 2.16
C CYS A 78 10.78 10.64 0.77
N GLU A 79 9.48 10.46 0.50
CA GLU A 79 9.00 10.03 -0.80
C GLU A 79 9.32 11.09 -1.88
N LYS A 80 9.08 12.37 -1.61
CA LYS A 80 9.43 13.48 -2.51
C LYS A 80 10.94 13.54 -2.81
N ALA A 81 11.78 13.02 -1.91
CA ALA A 81 13.22 12.92 -2.11
C ALA A 81 13.66 11.62 -2.82
N GLY A 82 12.73 10.73 -3.19
CA GLY A 82 13.01 9.46 -3.85
C GLY A 82 13.44 8.33 -2.92
N SER A 83 13.32 8.52 -1.60
CA SER A 83 13.62 7.51 -0.58
C SER A 83 12.34 6.76 -0.21
N VAL A 84 11.99 5.77 -1.03
CA VAL A 84 10.71 5.04 -0.97
C VAL A 84 10.70 4.02 0.17
N HIS A 85 11.77 3.25 0.35
CA HIS A 85 11.82 2.23 1.41
C HIS A 85 11.75 2.88 2.79
N THR A 86 12.43 4.01 2.99
CA THR A 86 12.35 4.77 4.24
C THR A 86 10.95 5.29 4.54
N CYS A 87 10.22 5.83 3.55
CA CYS A 87 8.84 6.30 3.80
C CYS A 87 7.90 5.14 4.17
N GLN A 88 8.04 3.97 3.52
CA GLN A 88 7.26 2.78 3.83
C GLN A 88 7.51 2.27 5.25
N VAL A 89 8.78 2.24 5.68
CA VAL A 89 9.18 1.82 7.03
C VAL A 89 8.71 2.80 8.09
N LEU A 90 8.82 4.11 7.82
CA LEU A 90 8.29 5.14 8.71
C LEU A 90 6.79 4.93 8.94
N ILE A 91 6.01 4.86 7.86
CA ILE A 91 4.55 4.67 7.95
C ILE A 91 4.21 3.39 8.70
N ARG A 92 4.87 2.27 8.41
CA ARG A 92 4.60 0.99 9.10
C ARG A 92 4.77 1.09 10.61
N ASN A 93 5.74 1.87 11.09
CA ASN A 93 5.99 2.00 12.52
C ASN A 93 5.09 3.03 13.21
N ILE A 94 4.63 4.05 12.47
CA ILE A 94 3.87 5.18 13.02
C ILE A 94 2.35 4.98 12.92
N ILE A 95 1.88 4.25 11.90
CA ILE A 95 0.46 4.08 11.61
C ILE A 95 -0.34 3.47 12.77
N GLY A 96 0.28 2.67 13.64
CA GLY A 96 -0.35 2.05 14.81
C GLY A 96 -0.09 2.75 16.14
N ILE A 97 0.55 3.93 16.13
CA ILE A 97 0.81 4.71 17.35
C ILE A 97 -0.41 5.62 17.63
N ASP A 98 -0.89 5.59 18.87
CA ASP A 98 -1.95 6.45 19.41
C ASP A 98 -3.32 6.30 18.72
N ILE A 99 -3.70 5.09 18.29
CA ILE A 99 -5.03 4.82 17.72
C ILE A 99 -5.70 3.62 18.37
N ASP A 100 -6.93 3.83 18.84
CA ASP A 100 -7.80 2.80 19.36
C ASP A 100 -8.18 1.79 18.27
N GLU A 101 -8.18 0.50 18.61
CA GLU A 101 -8.44 -0.60 17.66
C GLU A 101 -9.78 -0.48 16.92
N GLU A 102 -10.74 0.25 17.49
CA GLU A 102 -12.06 0.50 16.90
C GLU A 102 -12.02 1.55 15.77
N ASP A 103 -11.24 2.63 15.93
CA ASP A 103 -11.16 3.76 14.99
C ASP A 103 -9.98 3.67 14.01
N GLN A 104 -9.11 2.66 14.19
CA GLN A 104 -7.96 2.40 13.33
C GLN A 104 -8.32 2.38 11.85
N LEU A 105 -9.44 1.75 11.48
CA LEU A 105 -9.82 1.60 10.08
C LEU A 105 -10.11 2.95 9.41
N GLU A 106 -10.95 3.77 10.04
CA GLU A 106 -11.39 5.05 9.49
C GLU A 106 -10.21 6.00 9.38
N THR A 107 -9.43 6.10 10.47
CA THR A 107 -8.22 6.91 10.52
C THR A 107 -7.25 6.54 9.40
N TRP A 108 -6.95 5.24 9.20
CA TRP A 108 -6.01 4.82 8.16
C TRP A 108 -6.50 5.10 6.74
N ILE A 109 -7.82 5.04 6.50
CA ILE A 109 -8.39 5.40 5.20
C ILE A 109 -8.24 6.90 4.96
N GLU A 110 -8.51 7.74 5.97
CA GLU A 110 -8.32 9.18 5.90
C GLU A 110 -6.86 9.56 5.65
N ASP A 111 -5.91 8.91 6.34
CA ASP A 111 -4.48 9.16 6.11
C ASP A 111 -4.04 8.79 4.70
N ALA A 112 -4.55 7.66 4.18
CA ALA A 112 -4.27 7.26 2.80
C ALA A 112 -4.80 8.29 1.80
N GLN A 113 -5.97 8.88 2.05
CA GLN A 113 -6.54 9.96 1.22
C GLN A 113 -5.75 11.27 1.36
N SER A 114 -5.27 11.58 2.56
CA SER A 114 -4.39 12.74 2.81
C SER A 114 -3.08 12.60 2.05
N CYS A 115 -2.42 11.44 2.14
CA CYS A 115 -1.22 11.14 1.36
C CYS A 115 -1.45 11.23 -0.16
N GLN A 116 -2.61 10.80 -0.66
CA GLN A 116 -2.98 10.95 -2.08
C GLN A 116 -3.07 12.42 -2.50
N THR A 117 -3.65 13.27 -1.65
CA THR A 117 -3.77 14.71 -1.92
C THR A 117 -2.41 15.39 -1.99
N GLU A 118 -1.46 14.94 -1.18
CA GLU A 118 -0.08 15.43 -1.14
C GLU A 118 0.84 14.83 -2.24
N ASN A 119 0.30 14.01 -3.14
CA ASN A 119 1.01 13.25 -4.18
C ASN A 119 2.07 12.26 -3.63
N ALA A 120 1.86 11.75 -2.41
CA ALA A 120 2.68 10.72 -1.78
C ALA A 120 2.01 9.34 -1.94
N TYR A 121 2.18 8.74 -3.13
CA TYR A 121 1.52 7.51 -3.52
C TYR A 121 2.13 6.27 -2.87
N GLU A 122 3.45 6.22 -2.71
CA GLU A 122 4.13 5.10 -2.04
C GLU A 122 3.79 5.07 -0.55
N CYS A 123 3.63 6.25 0.07
CA CYS A 123 3.10 6.38 1.42
C CYS A 123 1.70 5.75 1.53
N ALA A 124 0.78 6.13 0.64
CA ALA A 124 -0.56 5.55 0.60
C ALA A 124 -0.53 4.02 0.38
N ARG A 125 0.37 3.51 -0.49
CA ARG A 125 0.56 2.06 -0.67
C ARG A 125 1.02 1.36 0.59
N ALA A 126 1.95 1.95 1.34
CA ALA A 126 2.41 1.39 2.62
C ALA A 126 1.26 1.29 3.63
N ILE A 127 0.44 2.35 3.72
CA ILE A 127 -0.76 2.38 4.56
C ILE A 127 -1.70 1.22 4.17
N TYR A 128 -2.10 1.13 2.90
CA TYR A 128 -2.97 0.05 2.44
C TYR A 128 -2.36 -1.34 2.63
N THR A 129 -1.04 -1.50 2.51
CA THR A 129 -0.36 -2.79 2.76
C THR A 129 -0.43 -3.18 4.23
N HIS A 130 -0.29 -2.21 5.12
CA HIS A 130 -0.40 -2.44 6.56
C HIS A 130 -1.85 -2.76 6.96
N THR A 131 -2.81 -1.96 6.51
CA THR A 131 -4.24 -2.15 6.83
C THR A 131 -4.76 -3.51 6.36
N ARG A 132 -4.36 -3.96 5.17
CA ARG A 132 -4.71 -5.29 4.62
C ARG A 132 -4.18 -6.44 5.47
N LYS A 133 -2.97 -6.33 6.03
CA LYS A 133 -2.38 -7.37 6.89
C LYS A 133 -3.14 -7.53 8.20
N LEU A 134 -3.63 -6.43 8.77
CA LEU A 134 -4.36 -6.42 10.03
C LEU A 134 -5.84 -6.80 9.86
N HIS A 135 -6.46 -6.39 8.75
CA HIS A 135 -7.87 -6.69 8.48
C HIS A 135 -8.10 -7.29 7.08
N PRO A 136 -7.70 -8.55 6.84
CA PRO A 136 -7.84 -9.18 5.52
C PRO A 136 -9.29 -9.39 5.07
N THR A 137 -10.25 -9.36 5.99
CA THR A 137 -11.65 -9.75 5.77
C THR A 137 -12.58 -8.58 5.41
N LYS A 138 -12.12 -7.33 5.56
CA LYS A 138 -12.96 -6.14 5.30
C LYS A 138 -12.89 -5.77 3.82
N LYS A 139 -14.02 -5.92 3.10
CA LYS A 139 -14.15 -5.61 1.67
C LYS A 139 -13.77 -4.16 1.31
N GLN A 140 -14.04 -3.21 2.21
CA GLN A 140 -13.88 -1.77 1.94
C GLN A 140 -12.40 -1.40 1.72
N ILE A 141 -11.50 -1.95 2.53
CA ILE A 141 -10.04 -1.74 2.38
C ILE A 141 -9.55 -2.22 1.01
N TRP A 142 -10.01 -3.40 0.58
CA TRP A 142 -9.61 -3.96 -0.70
C TRP A 142 -10.16 -3.17 -1.88
N LEU A 143 -11.37 -2.62 -1.76
CA LEU A 143 -11.96 -1.74 -2.77
C LEU A 143 -11.21 -0.42 -2.86
N ASP A 144 -10.94 0.22 -1.72
CA ASP A 144 -10.21 1.49 -1.67
C ASP A 144 -8.77 1.33 -2.22
N ALA A 145 -8.09 0.25 -1.84
CA ALA A 145 -6.77 -0.08 -2.38
C ALA A 145 -6.82 -0.36 -3.89
N ALA A 146 -7.85 -1.06 -4.38
CA ALA A 146 -7.99 -1.36 -5.81
C ALA A 146 -8.33 -0.10 -6.62
N ASP A 147 -9.15 0.80 -6.09
CA ASP A 147 -9.42 2.10 -6.70
C ASP A 147 -8.19 3.01 -6.71
N PHE A 148 -7.38 2.95 -5.66
CA PHE A 148 -6.09 3.62 -5.59
C PHE A 148 -5.12 3.10 -6.66
N GLU A 149 -4.89 1.78 -6.73
CA GLU A 149 -3.98 1.20 -7.74
C GLU A 149 -4.52 1.37 -9.17
N ARG A 150 -5.83 1.42 -9.37
CA ARG A 150 -6.42 1.74 -10.67
C ARG A 150 -6.09 3.16 -11.14
N LYS A 151 -5.96 4.12 -10.22
CA LYS A 151 -5.65 5.53 -10.54
C LYS A 151 -4.15 5.80 -10.64
N HIS A 152 -3.36 5.20 -9.75
CA HIS A 152 -1.94 5.57 -9.53
C HIS A 152 -0.96 4.40 -9.65
N GLY A 153 -1.45 3.17 -9.78
CA GLY A 153 -0.66 1.94 -9.85
C GLY A 153 -0.32 1.49 -11.25
N THR A 154 0.56 0.50 -11.32
CA THR A 154 0.69 -0.30 -12.55
C THR A 154 -0.40 -1.35 -12.62
N ARG A 155 -0.75 -1.76 -13.83
CA ARG A 155 -1.77 -2.79 -14.05
C ARG A 155 -1.39 -4.12 -13.40
N GLU A 156 -0.10 -4.45 -13.42
CA GLU A 156 0.44 -5.67 -12.81
C GLU A 156 0.27 -5.66 -11.29
N GLN A 157 0.54 -4.52 -10.63
CA GLN A 157 0.30 -4.33 -9.19
C GLN A 157 -1.19 -4.45 -8.84
N LEU A 158 -2.06 -3.88 -9.68
CA LEU A 158 -3.52 -4.00 -9.51
C LEU A 158 -3.98 -5.45 -9.64
N GLU A 159 -3.48 -6.19 -10.62
CA GLU A 159 -3.83 -7.61 -10.83
C GLU A 159 -3.34 -8.49 -9.67
N GLU A 160 -2.13 -8.27 -9.17
CA GLU A 160 -1.60 -8.96 -7.99
C GLU A 160 -2.43 -8.63 -6.74
N LEU A 161 -2.71 -7.34 -6.51
CA LEU A 161 -3.58 -6.89 -5.43
C LEU A 161 -4.94 -7.58 -5.49
N LEU A 162 -5.61 -7.54 -6.64
CA LEU A 162 -6.94 -8.12 -6.81
C LEU A 162 -6.94 -9.65 -6.68
N SER A 163 -5.87 -10.33 -7.11
CA SER A 163 -5.72 -11.77 -6.93
C SER A 163 -5.65 -12.17 -5.45
N THR A 164 -4.89 -11.43 -4.64
CA THR A 164 -4.81 -11.64 -3.18
C THR A 164 -6.10 -11.25 -2.46
N ALA A 165 -6.77 -10.21 -2.95
CA ALA A 165 -8.06 -9.72 -2.45
C ALA A 165 -9.15 -10.78 -2.59
N VAL A 166 -9.21 -11.42 -3.75
CA VAL A 166 -10.17 -12.46 -4.09
C VAL A 166 -10.02 -13.71 -3.21
N ILE A 167 -8.79 -14.10 -2.87
CA ILE A 167 -8.51 -15.24 -1.97
C ILE A 167 -8.95 -14.91 -0.54
N SER A 168 -8.72 -13.66 -0.12
CA SER A 168 -8.99 -13.20 1.25
C SER A 168 -10.48 -12.88 1.47
N CYS A 169 -11.16 -12.36 0.44
CA CYS A 169 -12.55 -11.94 0.45
C CYS A 169 -13.34 -12.57 -0.72
N PRO A 170 -13.58 -13.90 -0.71
CA PRO A 170 -14.24 -14.58 -1.82
C PRO A 170 -15.68 -14.12 -2.04
N LYS A 171 -16.35 -13.63 -0.99
CA LYS A 171 -17.74 -13.13 -1.02
C LYS A 171 -17.92 -11.76 -1.65
N ALA A 172 -16.84 -11.04 -1.92
CA ALA A 172 -16.90 -9.69 -2.46
C ALA A 172 -16.94 -9.73 -3.99
N GLU A 173 -18.15 -9.75 -4.54
CA GLU A 173 -18.44 -9.83 -5.98
C GLU A 173 -17.76 -8.71 -6.78
N VAL A 174 -17.74 -7.49 -6.23
CA VAL A 174 -17.12 -6.32 -6.85
C VAL A 174 -15.63 -6.53 -7.13
N LEU A 175 -14.89 -7.21 -6.24
CA LEU A 175 -13.46 -7.49 -6.43
C LEU A 175 -13.23 -8.45 -7.60
N TRP A 176 -14.07 -9.47 -7.74
CA TRP A 176 -14.05 -10.40 -8.87
C TRP A 176 -14.33 -9.69 -10.19
N LEU A 177 -15.31 -8.80 -10.22
CA LEU A 177 -15.65 -7.99 -11.38
C LEU A 177 -14.51 -7.04 -11.77
N MET A 178 -13.87 -6.40 -10.79
CA MET A 178 -12.70 -5.56 -11.02
C MET A 178 -11.53 -6.35 -11.61
N LEU A 179 -11.24 -7.56 -11.08
CA LEU A 179 -10.16 -8.41 -11.57
C LEU A 179 -10.43 -8.89 -13.01
N ALA A 180 -11.65 -9.34 -13.28
CA ALA A 180 -12.06 -9.75 -14.62
C ALA A 180 -11.97 -8.58 -15.62
N LYS A 181 -12.40 -7.38 -15.23
CA LYS A 181 -12.32 -6.17 -16.06
C LYS A 181 -10.87 -5.78 -16.33
N SER A 182 -9.98 -5.83 -15.33
CA SER A 182 -8.55 -5.54 -15.52
C SER A 182 -7.90 -6.49 -16.52
N LYS A 183 -8.13 -7.80 -16.35
CA LYS A 183 -7.61 -8.84 -17.25
C LYS A 183 -8.17 -8.74 -18.66
N TRP A 184 -9.43 -8.32 -18.78
CA TRP A 184 -10.06 -8.10 -20.07
C TRP A 184 -9.49 -6.88 -20.80
N LEU A 185 -9.30 -5.76 -20.12
CA LEU A 185 -8.63 -4.58 -20.68
C LEU A 185 -7.19 -4.87 -21.11
N ALA A 186 -6.54 -5.85 -20.47
CA ALA A 186 -5.23 -6.36 -20.88
C ALA A 186 -5.24 -7.20 -22.17
N GLY A 187 -6.41 -7.47 -22.75
CA GLY A 187 -6.57 -8.37 -23.90
C GLY A 187 -6.55 -9.86 -23.53
N ASN A 188 -6.41 -10.21 -22.24
CA ASN A 188 -6.37 -11.59 -21.76
C ASN A 188 -7.77 -12.13 -21.47
N VAL A 189 -8.58 -12.27 -22.53
CA VAL A 189 -9.95 -12.81 -22.47
C VAL A 189 -10.04 -14.19 -21.80
N PRO A 190 -9.13 -15.17 -22.06
CA PRO A 190 -9.21 -16.48 -21.42
C PRO A 190 -9.06 -16.40 -19.89
N LEU A 191 -8.13 -15.58 -19.41
CA LEU A 191 -7.87 -15.40 -17.98
C LEU A 191 -9.00 -14.64 -17.29
N ALA A 192 -9.62 -13.68 -17.98
CA ALA A 192 -10.82 -13.00 -17.49
C ALA A 192 -11.99 -13.99 -17.33
N ARG A 193 -12.18 -14.90 -18.30
CA ARG A 193 -13.20 -15.96 -18.24
C ARG A 193 -12.96 -16.94 -17.08
N GLU A 194 -11.71 -17.38 -16.88
CA GLU A 194 -11.35 -18.24 -15.76
C GLU A 194 -11.61 -17.55 -14.42
N THR A 195 -11.28 -16.26 -14.33
CA THR A 195 -11.54 -15.44 -13.14
C THR A 195 -13.03 -15.33 -12.85
N LEU A 196 -13.86 -15.08 -13.86
CA LEU A 196 -15.32 -15.05 -13.69
C LEU A 196 -15.88 -16.43 -13.32
N SER A 197 -15.32 -17.51 -13.88
CA SER A 197 -15.68 -18.88 -13.52
C SER A 197 -15.37 -19.19 -12.06
N ALA A 198 -14.22 -18.74 -11.55
CA ALA A 198 -13.86 -18.87 -10.14
C ALA A 198 -14.77 -17.98 -9.26
N GLY A 199 -15.11 -16.78 -9.74
CA GLY A 199 -16.08 -15.89 -9.11
C GLY A 199 -17.47 -16.52 -8.96
N PHE A 200 -17.93 -17.29 -9.96
CA PHE A 200 -19.19 -18.05 -9.86
C PHE A 200 -19.17 -19.15 -8.81
N GLN A 201 -18.03 -19.86 -8.67
CA GLN A 201 -17.90 -20.89 -7.65
C GLN A 201 -17.93 -20.28 -6.23
N ALA A 202 -17.30 -19.11 -6.08
CA ALA A 202 -17.30 -18.38 -4.82
C ALA A 202 -18.68 -17.76 -4.50
N ASN A 203 -19.36 -17.21 -5.51
CA ASN A 203 -20.67 -16.57 -5.36
C ASN A 203 -21.67 -17.02 -6.43
N PRO A 204 -22.41 -18.10 -6.17
CA PRO A 204 -23.38 -18.64 -7.13
C PRO A 204 -24.58 -17.73 -7.41
N ASN A 205 -24.94 -16.87 -6.45
CA ASN A 205 -26.17 -16.06 -6.47
C ASN A 205 -26.01 -14.66 -7.07
N SER A 206 -24.81 -14.31 -7.55
CA SER A 206 -24.45 -12.95 -7.92
C SER A 206 -24.88 -12.61 -9.34
N GLU A 207 -26.00 -11.92 -9.49
CA GLU A 207 -26.53 -11.46 -10.79
C GLU A 207 -25.51 -10.59 -11.54
N GLU A 208 -24.71 -9.78 -10.83
CA GLU A 208 -23.71 -8.91 -11.44
C GLU A 208 -22.60 -9.69 -12.15
N ILE A 209 -22.15 -10.81 -11.58
CA ILE A 209 -21.13 -11.68 -12.18
C ILE A 209 -21.69 -12.35 -13.45
N TRP A 210 -22.96 -12.76 -13.43
CA TRP A 210 -23.65 -13.31 -14.60
C TRP A 210 -23.73 -12.30 -15.73
N LEU A 211 -24.15 -11.07 -15.45
CA LEU A 211 -24.22 -9.99 -16.44
C LEU A 211 -22.83 -9.64 -16.99
N ALA A 212 -21.80 -9.61 -16.15
CA ALA A 212 -20.43 -9.34 -16.58
C ALA A 212 -19.88 -10.45 -17.49
N ALA A 213 -20.15 -11.72 -17.18
CA ALA A 213 -19.77 -12.84 -18.04
C ALA A 213 -20.49 -12.81 -19.39
N VAL A 214 -21.79 -12.51 -19.40
CA VAL A 214 -22.56 -12.35 -20.63
C VAL A 214 -22.01 -11.20 -21.47
N LYS A 215 -21.68 -10.07 -20.84
CA LYS A 215 -21.06 -8.93 -21.51
C LYS A 215 -19.72 -9.32 -22.14
N LEU A 216 -18.85 -9.98 -21.38
CA LEU A 216 -17.56 -10.47 -21.88
C LEU A 216 -17.71 -11.40 -23.09
N GLU A 217 -18.63 -12.37 -23.05
CA GLU A 217 -18.86 -13.30 -24.17
C GLU A 217 -19.50 -12.59 -25.38
N SER A 218 -20.37 -11.61 -25.16
CA SER A 218 -21.01 -10.84 -26.23
C SER A 218 -20.04 -9.97 -27.01
N GLU A 219 -19.06 -9.38 -26.32
CA GLU A 219 -18.03 -8.54 -26.93
C GLU A 219 -16.96 -9.38 -27.67
N ASN A 220 -16.83 -10.67 -27.32
CA ASN A 220 -15.93 -11.61 -28.00
C ASN A 220 -16.61 -12.45 -29.11
N ASN A 221 -17.79 -12.04 -29.58
CA ASN A 221 -18.58 -12.73 -30.62
C ASN A 221 -19.03 -14.18 -30.25
N GLU A 222 -18.97 -14.58 -28.99
CA GLU A 222 -19.35 -15.91 -28.50
C GLU A 222 -20.83 -15.94 -28.03
N TYR A 223 -21.73 -15.43 -28.87
CA TYR A 223 -23.16 -15.24 -28.53
C TYR A 223 -23.88 -16.52 -28.06
N LYS A 224 -23.48 -17.70 -28.55
CA LYS A 224 -24.06 -18.99 -28.13
C LYS A 224 -23.77 -19.29 -26.65
N LYS A 225 -22.57 -18.96 -26.17
CA LYS A 225 -22.20 -19.11 -24.75
C LYS A 225 -22.86 -18.02 -23.91
N ALA A 226 -22.90 -16.79 -24.39
CA ALA A 226 -23.64 -15.71 -23.72
C ALA A 226 -25.11 -16.09 -23.49
N LEU A 227 -25.77 -16.67 -24.49
CA LEU A 227 -27.17 -17.10 -24.40
C LEU A 227 -27.37 -18.28 -23.43
N SER A 228 -26.42 -19.21 -23.38
CA SER A 228 -26.49 -20.34 -22.44
C SER A 228 -26.26 -19.90 -21.00
N LEU A 229 -25.39 -18.90 -20.78
CA LEU A 229 -25.19 -18.26 -19.49
C LEU A 229 -26.45 -17.51 -19.04
N LEU A 230 -27.08 -16.72 -19.91
CA LEU A 230 -28.36 -16.04 -19.64
C LEU A 230 -29.47 -17.03 -19.26
N LYS A 231 -29.54 -18.18 -19.94
CA LYS A 231 -30.52 -19.24 -19.62
C LYS A 231 -30.26 -19.92 -18.29
N LYS A 232 -29.02 -19.92 -17.79
CA LYS A 232 -28.66 -20.45 -16.47
C LYS A 232 -28.85 -19.44 -15.34
N ALA A 233 -28.80 -18.14 -15.66
CA ALA A 233 -29.00 -17.05 -14.72
C ALA A 233 -30.49 -16.77 -14.43
N ARG A 234 -31.41 -17.25 -15.28
CA ARG A 234 -32.86 -17.13 -15.12
C ARG A 234 -33.44 -18.35 -14.41
#